data_AF-A0A529TQU0-F1
#
_entry.id   AF-A0A529TQU0-F1
#
_cell.length_a   1.000
_cell.length_b   1.000
_cell.length_c   1.000
_cell.angle_alpha   90.00
_cell.angle_beta   90.00
_cell.angle_gamma   90.00
#
_symmetry.space_group_name_H-M   'P 1'
#
loop_
_entity.id
_entity.type
_entity.pdbx_description
1 polymer ?
#
loop_
_entity_poly.entity_id
_entity_poly.type
_entity_poly.pdbx_seq_one_letter_code
_entity_poly.pdbx_strand_id
1 'polypeptide(L)'
;MDVTQPRNAGMDGHEQALDLTRGIAAYVNHPLVAGLARVIAKHPNADIANAFNHKQVACKMWALDRLFESRGGRFARIWVLGGWYGILPAMLFNDPRFDIDAIDSIDMDAEVAPVARLPQGTNVLLQSNDYFSEPTHINCVVSLAAFEAMAGLREVRFSGELPTKKYTRFMLIGTV
;
A
#
# COMPACT_ATOMS: atom_id res chain seq x y z
N MET A 1 36.76 -18.60 23.85
CA MET A 1 35.39 -18.44 24.37
C MET A 1 34.47 -18.76 23.22
N ASP A 2 33.91 -19.95 23.26
CA ASP A 2 32.96 -20.45 22.27
C ASP A 2 31.60 -19.82 22.58
N VAL A 3 31.13 -18.93 21.73
CA VAL A 3 29.81 -18.29 21.85
C VAL A 3 28.83 -19.06 20.99
N THR A 4 28.74 -20.37 21.22
CA THR A 4 27.70 -21.19 20.63
C THR A 4 26.81 -21.75 21.74
N GLN A 5 25.72 -21.02 22.03
CA GLN A 5 24.36 -21.53 22.26
C GLN A 5 23.50 -20.55 23.07
N PRO A 6 22.15 -20.62 22.98
CA PRO A 6 21.32 -20.97 21.83
C PRO A 6 20.31 -19.83 21.61
N ARG A 7 19.97 -19.42 20.38
CA ARG A 7 18.90 -18.42 20.24
C ARG A 7 17.84 -18.84 19.24
N ASN A 8 16.67 -19.12 19.82
CA ASN A 8 15.36 -19.22 19.21
C ASN A 8 14.90 -20.61 18.75
N ALA A 9 15.22 -21.65 19.52
CA ALA A 9 14.54 -22.95 19.41
C ALA A 9 13.15 -22.99 20.10
N GLY A 10 12.49 -21.84 20.26
CA GLY A 10 11.20 -21.77 20.98
C GLY A 10 10.45 -20.43 20.92
N MET A 11 10.96 -19.42 20.20
CA MET A 11 10.19 -18.21 19.93
C MET A 11 9.35 -18.42 18.67
N ASP A 12 8.06 -18.13 18.78
CA ASP A 12 7.15 -18.10 17.65
C ASP A 12 7.71 -17.16 16.56
N GLY A 13 7.51 -17.50 15.28
CA GLY A 13 7.98 -16.69 14.15
C GLY A 13 7.43 -15.26 14.20
N HIS A 14 6.26 -15.08 14.82
CA HIS A 14 5.69 -13.76 15.13
C HIS A 14 6.56 -12.95 16.10
N GLU A 15 7.00 -13.54 17.22
CA GLU A 15 7.82 -12.85 18.21
C GLU A 15 9.17 -12.43 17.61
N GLN A 16 9.77 -13.29 16.79
CA GLN A 16 11.02 -12.96 16.10
C GLN A 16 10.86 -11.79 15.13
N ALA A 17 9.76 -11.78 14.35
CA ALA A 17 9.46 -10.68 13.43
C ALA A 17 9.20 -9.37 14.17
N LEU A 18 8.48 -9.43 15.29
CA LEU A 18 8.20 -8.26 16.14
C LEU A 18 9.48 -7.69 16.74
N ASP A 19 10.34 -8.53 17.31
CA ASP A 19 11.58 -8.11 17.96
C ASP A 19 12.54 -7.48 16.95
N LEU A 20 12.73 -8.12 15.79
CA LEU A 20 13.53 -7.57 14.70
C LEU A 20 13.00 -6.20 14.24
N THR A 21 11.69 -6.09 14.03
CA THR A 21 11.07 -4.84 13.56
C THR A 21 11.21 -3.72 14.60
N ARG A 22 11.11 -4.03 15.89
CA ARG A 22 11.36 -3.07 16.98
C ARG A 22 12.81 -2.61 17.01
N GLY A 23 13.76 -3.53 16.83
CA GLY A 23 15.19 -3.21 16.74
C GLY A 23 15.49 -2.25 15.59
N ILE A 24 14.97 -2.54 14.39
CA ILE A 24 15.12 -1.65 13.23
C ILE A 24 14.46 -0.29 13.52
N ALA A 25 13.24 -0.26 14.05
CA ALA A 25 12.53 0.98 14.36
C ALA A 25 13.33 1.89 15.31
N ALA A 26 13.95 1.30 16.35
CA ALA A 26 14.80 2.02 17.29
C ALA A 26 16.08 2.56 16.63
N TYR A 27 16.68 1.79 15.71
CA TYR A 27 17.88 2.19 15.00
C TYR A 27 17.63 3.32 13.99
N VAL A 28 16.58 3.21 13.16
CA VAL A 28 16.29 4.19 12.11
C VAL A 28 15.49 5.40 12.60
N ASN A 29 14.87 5.31 13.78
CA ASN A 29 13.98 6.32 14.35
C ASN A 29 12.93 6.85 13.36
N HIS A 30 12.32 5.93 12.60
CA HIS A 30 11.40 6.27 11.50
C HIS A 30 9.94 5.93 11.87
N PRO A 31 8.99 6.88 11.77
CA PRO A 31 7.62 6.67 12.26
C PRO A 31 6.88 5.53 11.56
N LEU A 32 7.11 5.31 10.25
CA LEU A 32 6.57 4.16 9.51
C LEU A 32 7.02 2.81 10.10
N VAL A 33 8.31 2.64 10.38
CA VAL A 33 8.86 1.37 10.89
C VAL A 33 8.38 1.14 12.34
N ALA A 34 8.30 2.20 13.13
CA ALA A 34 7.68 2.15 14.45
C ALA A 34 6.19 1.79 14.38
N GLY A 35 5.48 2.30 13.37
CA GLY A 35 4.09 1.94 13.08
C GLY A 35 3.93 0.47 12.74
N LEU A 36 4.79 -0.07 11.88
CA LEU A 36 4.80 -1.48 11.50
C LEU A 36 4.99 -2.39 12.72
N ALA A 37 5.94 -2.07 13.61
CA ALA A 37 6.14 -2.82 14.85
C ALA A 37 4.88 -2.83 15.74
N ARG A 38 4.14 -1.71 15.81
CA ARG A 38 2.87 -1.64 16.56
C ARG A 38 1.77 -2.49 15.93
N VAL A 39 1.68 -2.53 14.60
CA VAL A 39 0.70 -3.34 13.88
C VAL A 39 0.96 -4.83 14.10
N ILE A 40 2.22 -5.27 13.95
CA ILE A 40 2.63 -6.66 14.21
C ILE A 40 2.27 -7.06 15.65
N ALA A 41 2.56 -6.19 16.63
CA ALA A 41 2.25 -6.45 18.03
C ALA A 41 0.73 -6.56 18.30
N LYS A 42 -0.09 -5.74 17.65
CA LYS A 42 -1.54 -5.68 17.88
C LYS A 42 -2.33 -6.75 17.12
N HIS A 43 -1.81 -7.21 15.98
CA HIS A 43 -2.52 -8.11 15.07
C HIS A 43 -1.66 -9.34 14.75
N PRO A 44 -1.54 -10.31 15.68
CA PRO A 44 -0.66 -11.46 15.50
C PRO A 44 -1.06 -12.40 14.37
N ASN A 45 -2.36 -12.42 14.04
CA ASN A 45 -2.90 -13.24 12.95
C ASN A 45 -2.99 -12.50 11.61
N ALA A 46 -2.59 -11.22 11.55
CA ALA A 46 -2.62 -10.46 10.31
C ALA A 46 -1.46 -10.91 9.39
N ASP A 47 -1.75 -11.07 8.11
CA ASP A 47 -0.76 -11.41 7.08
C ASP A 47 0.10 -10.18 6.68
N ILE A 48 0.74 -9.58 7.69
CA ILE A 48 1.60 -8.40 7.55
C ILE A 48 2.83 -8.71 6.69
N ALA A 49 3.36 -9.93 6.80
CA ALA A 49 4.50 -10.38 6.01
C ALA A 49 4.18 -10.34 4.51
N ASN A 50 2.99 -10.78 4.10
CA ASN A 50 2.56 -10.66 2.71
C ASN A 50 2.27 -9.20 2.34
N ALA A 51 1.57 -8.45 3.18
CA ALA A 51 1.21 -7.04 2.91
C ALA A 51 2.42 -6.11 2.72
N PHE A 52 3.50 -6.38 3.45
CA PHE A 52 4.74 -5.62 3.44
C PHE A 52 5.88 -6.34 2.70
N ASN A 53 5.57 -7.36 1.89
CA ASN A 53 6.60 -8.06 1.12
C ASN A 53 7.24 -7.12 0.08
N HIS A 54 8.45 -7.47 -0.38
CA HIS A 54 9.23 -6.66 -1.32
C HIS A 54 8.47 -6.28 -2.61
N LYS A 55 7.57 -7.14 -3.13
CA LYS A 55 6.77 -6.84 -4.34
C LYS A 55 5.67 -5.83 -4.04
N GLN A 56 4.99 -6.00 -2.91
CA GLN A 56 3.94 -5.12 -2.44
C GLN A 56 4.50 -3.73 -2.11
N VAL A 57 5.67 -3.67 -1.48
CA VAL A 57 6.39 -2.41 -1.22
C VAL A 57 6.83 -1.76 -2.53
N ALA A 58 7.44 -2.51 -3.46
CA ALA A 58 7.85 -1.95 -4.75
C ALA A 58 6.68 -1.35 -5.56
N CYS A 59 5.52 -2.01 -5.59
CA CYS A 59 4.33 -1.49 -6.26
C CYS A 59 3.82 -0.19 -5.64
N LYS A 60 3.95 -0.04 -4.31
CA LYS A 60 3.53 1.17 -3.58
C LYS A 60 4.53 2.30 -3.77
N MET A 61 5.84 2.02 -3.71
CA MET A 61 6.89 2.98 -4.02
C MET A 61 6.73 3.54 -5.45
N TRP A 62 6.47 2.65 -6.42
CA TRP A 62 6.16 3.07 -7.79
C TRP A 62 4.95 4.02 -7.86
N ALA A 63 3.95 3.81 -7.00
CA ALA A 63 2.79 4.68 -6.90
C ALA A 63 3.14 6.08 -6.39
N LEU A 64 3.97 6.16 -5.33
CA LEU A 64 4.47 7.42 -4.79
C LEU A 64 5.27 8.18 -5.86
N ASP A 65 6.15 7.50 -6.59
CA ASP A 65 6.97 8.13 -7.63
C ASP A 65 6.11 8.73 -8.75
N ARG A 66 5.16 7.95 -9.28
CA ARG A 66 4.27 8.42 -10.36
C ARG A 66 3.30 9.50 -9.88
N LEU A 67 2.84 9.44 -8.63
CA LEU A 67 2.01 10.51 -8.04
C LEU A 67 2.79 11.82 -7.97
N PHE A 68 4.01 11.77 -7.46
CA PHE A 68 4.86 12.95 -7.35
C PHE A 68 5.18 13.54 -8.73
N GLU A 69 5.52 12.70 -9.71
CA GLU A 69 5.84 13.15 -11.08
C GLU A 69 4.62 13.73 -11.80
N SER A 70 3.43 13.16 -11.62
CA SER A 70 2.23 13.60 -12.35
C SER A 70 1.50 14.77 -11.70
N ARG A 71 1.59 14.93 -10.38
CA ARG A 71 0.78 15.91 -9.61
C ARG A 71 1.59 16.77 -8.64
N GLY A 72 2.89 16.50 -8.45
CA GLY A 72 3.70 17.12 -7.41
C GLY A 72 3.41 16.54 -6.02
N GLY A 73 3.83 17.26 -4.98
CA GLY A 73 3.76 16.79 -3.59
C GLY A 73 2.63 17.35 -2.73
N ARG A 74 1.94 18.42 -3.15
CA ARG A 74 1.02 19.17 -2.28
C ARG A 74 -0.42 18.76 -2.51
N PHE A 75 -1.08 18.23 -1.48
CA PHE A 75 -2.48 17.82 -1.53
C PHE A 75 -3.23 18.18 -0.25
N ALA A 76 -4.36 18.88 -0.35
CA ALA A 76 -5.22 19.06 0.80
C ALA A 76 -5.85 17.72 1.26
N ARG A 77 -6.13 16.82 0.31
CA ARG A 77 -6.68 15.49 0.63
C ARG A 77 -6.37 14.48 -0.45
N ILE A 78 -6.07 13.25 -0.04
CA ILE A 78 -5.95 12.07 -0.92
C ILE A 78 -6.90 11.00 -0.43
N TRP A 79 -7.61 10.35 -1.35
CA TRP A 79 -8.38 9.14 -1.06
C TRP A 79 -7.66 7.94 -1.62
N VAL A 80 -7.38 6.95 -0.77
CA VAL A 80 -6.79 5.67 -1.16
C VAL A 80 -7.86 4.60 -1.11
N LEU A 81 -8.18 4.00 -2.25
CA LEU A 81 -9.16 2.93 -2.35
C LEU A 81 -8.47 1.57 -2.39
N GLY A 82 -8.94 0.60 -1.59
CA GLY A 82 -8.30 -0.71 -1.44
C GLY A 82 -7.00 -0.64 -0.62
N GLY A 83 -6.99 0.16 0.45
CA GLY A 83 -5.80 0.41 1.26
C GLY A 83 -5.28 -0.80 2.04
N TRP A 84 -6.06 -1.88 2.17
CA TRP A 84 -5.78 -3.05 3.01
C TRP A 84 -5.32 -2.63 4.42
N TYR A 85 -4.15 -3.07 4.88
CA TYR A 85 -3.54 -2.64 6.15
C TYR A 85 -3.02 -1.18 6.19
N GLY A 86 -3.48 -0.32 5.27
CA GLY A 86 -3.14 1.11 5.27
C GLY A 86 -1.68 1.43 4.94
N ILE A 87 -0.95 0.49 4.31
CA ILE A 87 0.49 0.64 4.04
C ILE A 87 0.76 1.80 3.07
N LEU A 88 -0.03 1.92 1.99
CA LEU A 88 0.13 3.00 1.02
C LEU A 88 -0.15 4.39 1.62
N PRO A 89 -1.26 4.62 2.35
CA PRO A 89 -1.48 5.85 3.13
C PRO A 89 -0.34 6.17 4.09
N ALA A 90 0.16 5.16 4.82
CA ALA A 90 1.26 5.35 5.75
C ALA A 90 2.55 5.75 5.02
N MET A 91 2.84 5.16 3.87
CA MET A 91 3.98 5.56 3.03
C MET A 91 3.85 7.00 2.54
N LEU A 92 2.67 7.40 2.03
CA LEU A 92 2.40 8.78 1.60
C LEU A 92 2.63 9.80 2.72
N PHE A 93 2.09 9.54 3.91
CA PHE A 93 2.27 10.44 5.06
C PHE A 93 3.71 10.54 5.57
N ASN A 94 4.55 9.54 5.31
CA ASN A 94 5.93 9.49 5.79
C ASN A 94 6.95 9.86 4.70
N ASP A 95 6.53 10.09 3.46
CA ASP A 95 7.42 10.46 2.37
C ASP A 95 7.59 11.99 2.35
N PRO A 96 8.80 12.52 2.56
CA PRO A 96 9.06 13.96 2.67
C PRO A 96 8.81 14.73 1.36
N ARG A 97 8.60 14.04 0.24
CA ARG A 97 8.20 14.67 -1.03
C ARG A 97 6.77 15.20 -0.98
N PHE A 98 5.96 14.76 -0.01
CA PHE A 98 4.54 15.08 0.08
C PHE A 98 4.21 15.98 1.27
N ASP A 99 3.35 16.96 1.02
CA ASP A 99 2.71 17.86 1.98
C ASP A 99 1.19 17.60 1.88
N ILE A 100 0.67 16.76 2.78
CA ILE A 100 -0.70 16.23 2.72
C ILE A 100 -1.46 16.54 4.02
N ASP A 101 -2.57 17.29 3.94
CA ASP A 101 -3.36 17.62 5.14
C ASP A 101 -4.18 16.41 5.63
N ALA A 102 -4.69 15.58 4.72
CA ALA A 102 -5.51 14.41 5.06
C ALA A 102 -5.38 13.27 4.04
N ILE A 103 -5.39 12.02 4.54
CA ILE A 103 -5.55 10.82 3.71
C ILE A 103 -6.71 9.98 4.26
N ASP A 104 -7.69 9.74 3.41
CA ASP A 104 -8.81 8.85 3.69
C ASP A 104 -8.52 7.51 3.01
N SER A 105 -8.21 6.48 3.81
CA SER A 105 -7.99 5.12 3.33
C SER A 105 -9.27 4.32 3.45
N ILE A 106 -9.92 4.05 2.32
CA ILE A 106 -11.11 3.20 2.28
C ILE A 106 -10.71 1.82 1.80
N ASP A 107 -11.01 0.79 2.59
CA ASP A 107 -10.90 -0.59 2.13
C ASP A 107 -12.20 -1.04 1.48
N MET A 108 -12.09 -1.95 0.50
CA MET A 108 -13.26 -2.45 -0.22
C MET A 108 -14.05 -3.41 0.67
N ASP A 109 -15.09 -2.90 1.32
CA ASP A 109 -16.27 -3.70 1.57
C ASP A 109 -16.99 -3.95 0.22
N ALA A 110 -17.64 -5.10 0.06
CA ALA A 110 -18.37 -5.46 -1.17
C ALA A 110 -19.47 -4.43 -1.55
N GLU A 111 -19.79 -3.50 -0.64
CA GLU A 111 -20.79 -2.45 -0.82
C GLU A 111 -20.22 -1.02 -0.84
N VAL A 112 -18.89 -0.83 -0.85
CA VAL A 112 -18.31 0.51 -0.90
C VAL A 112 -18.49 1.11 -2.29
N ALA A 113 -19.50 1.97 -2.34
CA ALA A 113 -19.60 3.17 -3.14
C ALA A 113 -18.58 3.35 -4.29
N PRO A 114 -19.04 3.37 -5.56
CA PRO A 114 -18.15 3.67 -6.68
C PRO A 114 -17.41 4.98 -6.44
N VAL A 115 -16.20 5.10 -6.98
CA VAL A 115 -15.42 6.34 -7.10
C VAL A 115 -16.33 7.55 -7.38
N ALA A 116 -17.40 7.34 -8.15
CA ALA A 116 -18.51 8.26 -8.43
C ALA A 116 -19.21 8.93 -7.21
N ARG A 117 -19.06 8.44 -5.97
CA ARG A 117 -19.60 9.09 -4.76
C ARG A 117 -18.62 10.05 -4.09
N LEU A 118 -17.37 10.09 -4.54
CA LEU A 118 -16.39 11.06 -4.06
C LEU A 118 -16.77 12.46 -4.54
N PRO A 119 -16.49 13.52 -3.76
CA PRO A 119 -16.70 14.89 -4.19
C PRO A 119 -15.99 15.16 -5.52
N GLN A 120 -16.65 15.90 -6.42
CA GLN A 120 -16.06 16.26 -7.70
C GLN A 120 -14.75 17.04 -7.52
N GLY A 121 -13.74 16.72 -8.33
CA GLY A 121 -12.39 17.28 -8.24
C GLY A 121 -11.49 16.56 -7.24
N THR A 122 -11.96 15.49 -6.59
CA THR A 122 -11.14 14.67 -5.68
C THR A 122 -10.01 14.00 -6.44
N ASN A 123 -8.78 14.13 -5.93
CA ASN A 123 -7.64 13.36 -6.42
C ASN A 123 -7.72 11.93 -5.92
N VAL A 124 -7.63 11.00 -6.87
CA VAL A 124 -7.62 9.58 -6.56
C VAL A 124 -6.36 8.93 -7.14
N LEU A 125 -5.79 8.04 -6.34
CA LEU A 125 -4.76 7.10 -6.77
C LEU A 125 -5.36 5.71 -6.60
N LEU A 126 -5.52 5.01 -7.72
CA LEU A 126 -6.12 3.69 -7.78
C LEU A 126 -5.08 2.67 -8.23
N GLN A 127 -5.02 1.53 -7.56
CA GLN A 127 -4.20 0.40 -8.00
C GLN A 127 -5.05 -0.87 -8.10
N SER A 128 -4.85 -1.65 -9.17
CA SER A 128 -5.39 -3.01 -9.32
C SER A 128 -4.35 -3.93 -9.98
N ASN A 129 -4.68 -5.19 -10.24
CA ASN A 129 -3.77 -6.17 -10.83
C ASN A 129 -4.52 -7.32 -11.49
N ASP A 130 -3.82 -8.09 -12.33
CA ASP A 130 -4.31 -9.30 -12.99
C ASP A 130 -3.95 -10.60 -12.24
N TYR A 131 -3.66 -10.54 -10.92
CA TYR A 131 -3.22 -11.72 -10.16
C TYR A 131 -4.39 -12.63 -9.75
N PHE A 132 -5.17 -13.11 -10.72
CA PHE A 132 -6.34 -13.96 -10.52
C PHE A 132 -6.04 -15.29 -9.80
N SER A 133 -4.79 -15.73 -9.82
CA SER A 133 -4.35 -16.98 -9.16
C SER A 133 -4.04 -16.81 -7.67
N GLU A 134 -4.10 -15.60 -7.12
CA GLU A 134 -3.96 -15.32 -5.70
C GLU A 134 -5.35 -15.26 -5.03
N PRO A 135 -5.76 -16.28 -4.25
CA PRO A 135 -7.14 -16.38 -3.73
C PRO A 135 -7.54 -15.23 -2.79
N THR A 136 -6.56 -14.55 -2.20
CA THR A 136 -6.79 -13.40 -1.31
C THR A 136 -6.99 -12.09 -2.06
N HIS A 137 -6.68 -12.04 -3.37
CA HIS A 137 -6.87 -10.84 -4.18
C HIS A 137 -8.30 -10.77 -4.71
N ILE A 138 -9.01 -9.75 -4.27
CA ILE A 138 -10.34 -9.39 -4.80
C ILE A 138 -10.22 -8.30 -5.87
N ASN A 139 -11.23 -8.21 -6.75
CA ASN A 139 -11.33 -7.16 -7.78
C ASN A 139 -10.12 -7.05 -8.73
N CYS A 140 -9.51 -8.20 -9.04
CA CYS A 140 -8.55 -8.30 -10.14
C CYS A 140 -9.18 -7.90 -11.47
N VAL A 141 -8.42 -7.22 -12.31
CA VAL A 141 -8.85 -6.76 -13.63
C VAL A 141 -7.94 -7.34 -14.70
N VAL A 142 -8.49 -7.58 -15.89
CA VAL A 142 -7.79 -8.31 -16.96
C VAL A 142 -6.77 -7.47 -17.73
N SER A 143 -6.84 -6.14 -17.59
CA SER A 143 -5.94 -5.20 -18.26
C SER A 143 -6.06 -3.79 -17.68
N LEU A 144 -5.11 -2.91 -18.02
CA LEU A 144 -5.21 -1.47 -17.72
C LEU A 144 -6.43 -0.82 -18.38
N ALA A 145 -6.75 -1.19 -19.61
CA ALA A 145 -7.94 -0.67 -20.31
C ALA A 145 -9.25 -1.03 -19.58
N ALA A 146 -9.35 -2.27 -19.07
CA ALA A 146 -10.48 -2.68 -18.24
C ALA A 146 -10.51 -1.89 -16.92
N PHE A 147 -9.35 -1.61 -16.34
CA PHE A 147 -9.23 -0.82 -15.12
C PHE A 147 -9.68 0.64 -15.32
N GLU A 148 -9.28 1.28 -16.43
CA GLU A 148 -9.72 2.64 -16.80
C GLU A 148 -11.23 2.72 -16.97
N ALA A 149 -11.80 1.79 -17.74
CA ALA A 149 -13.24 1.75 -17.99
C ALA A 149 -14.04 1.55 -16.70
N MET A 150 -13.55 0.70 -15.78
CA MET A 150 -14.18 0.46 -14.48
C MET A 150 -14.06 1.67 -13.54
N ALA A 151 -12.91 2.36 -13.55
CA ALA A 151 -12.66 3.48 -12.65
C ALA A 151 -13.53 4.71 -12.98
N GLY A 152 -13.87 4.91 -14.26
CA GLY A 152 -14.79 5.96 -14.69
C GLY A 152 -14.34 7.37 -14.26
N LEU A 153 -13.01 7.60 -14.21
CA LEU A 153 -12.45 8.89 -13.82
C LEU A 153 -12.84 9.97 -14.83
N ARG A 154 -13.22 11.14 -14.32
CA ARG A 154 -13.50 12.31 -15.17
C ARG A 154 -12.26 12.75 -15.95
N GLU A 155 -11.10 12.67 -15.31
CA GLU A 155 -9.82 12.98 -15.93
C GLU A 155 -8.76 11.98 -15.47
N VAL A 156 -8.10 11.33 -16.43
CA VAL A 156 -6.95 10.47 -16.17
C VAL A 156 -5.68 11.28 -16.42
N ARG A 157 -4.86 11.45 -15.39
CA ARG A 157 -3.58 12.18 -15.43
C ARG A 157 -2.39 11.24 -15.60
N PHE A 158 -2.51 10.02 -15.07
CA PHE A 158 -1.56 8.95 -15.29
C PHE A 158 -2.32 7.64 -15.44
N SER A 159 -1.87 6.83 -16.39
CA SER A 159 -2.28 5.46 -16.57
C SER A 159 -1.07 4.62 -16.93
N GLY A 160 -0.85 3.52 -16.21
CA GLY A 160 0.34 2.73 -16.41
C GLY A 160 0.27 1.32 -15.87
N GLU A 161 1.17 0.51 -16.41
CA GLU A 161 1.37 -0.89 -16.06
C GLU A 161 2.78 -1.09 -15.51
N LEU A 162 2.91 -1.93 -14.49
CA LEU A 162 4.18 -2.41 -13.98
C LEU A 162 4.16 -3.94 -14.01
N PRO A 163 4.82 -4.56 -15.01
CA PRO A 163 4.98 -6.01 -15.07
C PRO A 163 5.78 -6.52 -13.86
N THR A 164 5.27 -7.55 -13.20
CA THR A 164 5.99 -8.27 -12.14
C THR A 164 6.10 -9.75 -12.50
N LYS A 165 6.85 -10.53 -11.72
CA LYS A 165 7.07 -11.97 -12.00
C LYS A 165 5.76 -12.79 -12.10
N LYS A 166 4.71 -12.42 -11.37
CA LYS A 166 3.47 -13.22 -11.26
C LYS A 166 2.21 -12.52 -11.78
N TYR A 167 2.26 -11.21 -11.94
CA TYR A 167 1.10 -10.39 -12.29
C TYR A 167 1.57 -9.02 -12.81
N THR A 168 0.71 -8.30 -13.48
CA THR A 168 0.86 -6.90 -13.89
C THR A 168 0.12 -6.02 -12.90
N ARG A 169 0.81 -5.02 -12.34
CA ARG A 169 0.19 -3.98 -11.49
C ARG A 169 -0.32 -2.88 -12.41
N PHE A 170 -1.59 -2.52 -12.27
CA PHE A 170 -2.20 -1.40 -12.97
C PHE A 170 -2.37 -0.23 -12.01
N MET A 171 -2.19 0.99 -12.52
CA MET A 171 -2.38 2.19 -11.73
C MET A 171 -2.98 3.32 -12.54
N LEU A 172 -3.91 4.02 -11.90
CA LEU A 172 -4.54 5.23 -12.41
C LEU A 172 -4.36 6.34 -11.39
N ILE A 173 -4.01 7.53 -11.87
CA ILE A 173 -4.07 8.76 -11.09
C ILE A 173 -4.93 9.73 -11.86
N GLY A 174 -5.89 10.35 -11.20
CA GLY A 174 -6.83 11.23 -11.86
C GLY A 174 -7.75 11.95 -10.91
N THR A 175 -8.83 12.50 -11.46
CA THR A 175 -9.89 13.16 -10.71
C THR A 175 -11.25 12.59 -11.04
N VAL A 176 -12.13 12.63 -10.05
CA VAL A 176 -13.56 12.28 -10.17
C VAL A 176 -14.39 13.51 -10.55
#